data_AF-A0A974PPP3-F1
#
_entry.id   AF-A0A974PPP3-F1
#
_cell.length_a   1.000
_cell.length_b   1.000
_cell.length_c   1.000
_cell.angle_alpha   90.00
_cell.angle_beta   90.00
_cell.angle_gamma   90.00
#
_symmetry.space_group_name_H-M   'P 1'
#
loop_
_entity.id
_entity.type
_entity.pdbx_description
1 polymer ?
#
loop_
_entity_poly.entity_id
_entity_poly.type
_entity_poly.pdbx_seq_one_letter_code
_entity_poly.pdbx_strand_id
1 'polypeptide(L)'
;MPKLKLTEILDDKPVKVTVELPAKLHRDLVAYAQVLSEEKGSPITDPVRLIAPMLERFMATDRAFAKARRSSHRDPTLASSRRALTGAPSCEQD
;
A
#
# COMPACT_ATOMS: atom_id res chain seq x y z
N MET A 1 -28.13 23.45 5.89
CA MET A 1 -27.25 23.28 4.71
C MET A 1 -26.11 22.35 5.10
N PRO A 2 -26.03 21.14 4.53
CA PRO A 2 -25.01 20.16 4.92
C PRO A 2 -23.65 20.57 4.35
N LYS A 3 -22.71 20.91 5.23
CA LYS A 3 -21.30 21.19 4.91
C LYS A 3 -20.64 19.86 4.56
N LEU A 4 -20.36 19.61 3.28
CA LEU A 4 -19.57 18.46 2.85
C LEU A 4 -18.14 18.65 3.36
N LYS A 5 -17.76 17.89 4.38
CA LYS A 5 -16.38 17.79 4.86
C LYS A 5 -15.64 16.78 3.99
N LEU A 6 -15.33 17.18 2.75
CA LEU A 6 -14.31 16.48 1.96
C LEU A 6 -12.95 16.94 2.52
N THR A 7 -12.49 16.29 3.59
CA THR A 7 -11.29 16.73 4.33
C THR A 7 -9.98 16.40 3.63
N GLU A 8 -9.97 15.57 2.59
CA GLU A 8 -8.74 15.30 1.82
C GLU A 8 -9.12 14.67 0.48
N ILE A 9 -8.93 15.43 -0.60
CA ILE A 9 -8.79 14.81 -1.92
C ILE A 9 -7.37 14.27 -1.91
N LEU A 10 -7.21 12.95 -1.82
CA LEU A 10 -5.92 12.29 -2.03
C LEU A 10 -5.36 12.81 -3.35
N ASP A 11 -4.26 13.54 -3.27
CA ASP A 11 -3.55 14.08 -4.43
C ASP A 11 -2.92 12.88 -5.15
N ASP A 12 -3.72 12.22 -6.00
CA ASP A 12 -3.36 11.01 -6.74
C ASP A 12 -2.47 11.38 -7.93
N LYS A 13 -1.38 12.08 -7.64
CA LYS A 13 -0.41 12.52 -8.64
C LYS A 13 0.33 11.30 -9.15
N PRO A 14 0.21 10.96 -10.45
CA PRO A 14 0.92 9.82 -11.01
C PRO A 14 2.43 10.05 -10.88
N VAL A 15 3.11 9.12 -10.22
CA VAL A 15 4.57 9.13 -10.09
C VAL A 15 5.17 8.39 -11.28
N LYS A 16 6.05 9.05 -12.04
CA LYS A 16 6.78 8.41 -13.13
C LYS A 16 7.95 7.60 -12.56
N VAL A 17 7.97 6.31 -12.85
CA VAL A 17 9.05 5.39 -12.47
C VAL A 17 9.69 4.84 -13.74
N THR A 18 11.02 4.87 -13.82
CA THR A 18 11.79 4.18 -14.86
C THR A 18 12.21 2.82 -14.32
N VAL A 19 11.92 1.75 -15.05
CA VAL A 19 12.23 0.37 -14.64
C VAL A 19 13.08 -0.29 -15.71
N GLU A 20 14.19 -0.90 -15.29
CA GLU A 20 15.01 -1.76 -16.14
C GLU A 20 14.60 -3.22 -15.93
N LEU A 21 14.28 -3.90 -17.04
CA LEU A 21 13.88 -5.31 -17.02
C LEU A 21 14.91 -6.16 -17.76
N PRO A 22 15.27 -7.34 -17.24
CA PRO A 22 16.04 -8.30 -18.02
C PRO A 22 15.34 -8.61 -19.35
N ALA A 23 16.09 -8.72 -20.44
CA ALA A 23 15.53 -8.96 -21.78
C ALA A 23 14.62 -10.21 -21.85
N LYS A 24 14.96 -11.25 -21.09
CA LYS A 24 14.10 -12.44 -20.95
C LYS A 24 12.75 -12.09 -20.35
N LEU A 25 12.72 -11.34 -19.26
CA LEU A 25 11.49 -10.94 -18.59
C LEU A 25 10.62 -10.04 -19.46
N HIS A 26 11.21 -9.12 -20.22
CA HIS A 26 10.46 -8.31 -21.19
C HIS A 26 9.80 -9.18 -22.27
N ARG A 27 10.51 -10.16 -22.83
CA ARG A 27 9.91 -11.10 -23.81
C ARG A 27 8.77 -11.90 -23.21
N ASP A 28 8.94 -12.39 -21.99
CA ASP A 28 7.89 -13.12 -21.27
C ASP A 28 6.66 -12.21 -21.02
N LEU A 29 6.86 -10.92 -20.71
CA LEU A 29 5.80 -9.93 -20.53
C LEU A 29 5.04 -9.64 -21.84
N VAL A 30 5.73 -9.54 -22.97
CA VAL A 30 5.10 -9.38 -24.30
C VAL A 30 4.22 -10.59 -24.63
N ALA A 31 4.75 -11.82 -24.42
CA ALA A 31 3.99 -13.05 -24.66
C ALA A 31 2.76 -13.14 -23.74
N TYR A 32 2.91 -12.79 -22.46
CA TYR A 32 1.80 -12.73 -21.51
C TYR A 32 0.72 -11.73 -21.95
N ALA A 33 1.11 -10.54 -22.44
CA ALA A 33 0.18 -9.54 -22.95
C ALA A 33 -0.61 -10.03 -24.17
N GLN A 34 0.00 -10.83 -25.04
CA GLN A 34 -0.67 -11.43 -26.20
C GLN A 34 -1.77 -12.41 -25.75
N VAL A 35 -1.41 -13.37 -24.90
CA VAL A 35 -2.37 -14.35 -24.36
C VAL A 35 -3.54 -13.65 -23.64
N LEU A 36 -3.23 -12.65 -22.81
CA LEU A 36 -4.27 -11.92 -22.08
C LEU A 36 -5.16 -11.08 -23.00
N SER A 37 -4.63 -10.57 -24.12
CA SER A 37 -5.40 -9.81 -25.11
C SER A 37 -6.42 -10.70 -25.82
N GLU A 38 -6.02 -11.92 -26.14
CA GLU A 38 -6.89 -12.94 -26.74
C GLU A 38 -8.01 -13.33 -25.75
N GLU A 39 -7.68 -13.53 -24.48
CA GLU A 39 -8.66 -13.89 -23.44
C GLU A 39 -9.69 -12.77 -23.19
N LYS A 40 -9.23 -11.50 -23.14
CA LYS A 40 -10.11 -10.34 -22.88
C LYS A 40 -10.80 -9.77 -24.12
N GLY A 41 -10.44 -10.24 -25.31
CA GLY A 41 -10.92 -9.69 -26.58
C GLY A 41 -10.55 -8.21 -26.80
N SER A 42 -9.55 -7.70 -26.08
CA SER A 42 -9.11 -6.30 -26.13
C SER A 42 -7.59 -6.24 -26.26
N PRO A 43 -7.04 -5.55 -27.27
CA PRO A 43 -5.61 -5.53 -27.50
C PRO A 43 -4.87 -4.75 -26.41
N ILE A 44 -3.84 -5.37 -25.82
CA ILE A 44 -2.89 -4.71 -24.95
C ILE A 44 -1.75 -4.15 -25.82
N THR A 45 -1.84 -2.86 -26.15
CA THR A 45 -0.88 -2.19 -27.04
C THR A 45 0.50 -1.99 -26.42
N ASP A 46 0.57 -1.87 -25.09
CA ASP A 46 1.81 -1.66 -24.36
C ASP A 46 1.89 -2.64 -23.18
N PRO A 47 2.71 -3.71 -23.28
CA PRO A 47 2.90 -4.68 -22.21
C PRO A 47 3.40 -4.06 -20.90
N VAL A 48 4.11 -2.93 -20.94
CA VAL A 48 4.63 -2.23 -19.75
C VAL A 48 3.49 -1.70 -18.88
N ARG A 49 2.33 -1.38 -19.46
CA ARG A 49 1.14 -0.95 -18.71
C ARG A 49 0.58 -2.03 -17.80
N LEU A 50 0.97 -3.30 -17.98
CA LEU A 50 0.59 -4.39 -17.08
C LEU A 50 1.34 -4.37 -15.76
N ILE A 51 2.51 -3.73 -15.70
CA ILE A 51 3.35 -3.73 -14.49
C ILE A 51 2.62 -3.11 -13.30
N ALA A 52 2.00 -1.94 -13.49
CA ALA A 52 1.28 -1.26 -12.42
C ALA A 52 0.14 -2.11 -11.81
N PRO A 53 -0.85 -2.62 -12.58
CA PRO A 53 -1.91 -3.45 -12.02
C PRO A 53 -1.41 -4.81 -11.49
N MET A 54 -0.32 -5.36 -12.04
CA MET A 54 0.30 -6.55 -11.48
C MET A 54 0.90 -6.30 -10.10
N LEU A 55 1.63 -5.18 -9.93
CA LEU A 55 2.22 -4.78 -8.64
C LEU A 55 1.13 -4.45 -7.61
N GLU A 56 0.07 -3.77 -8.02
CA GLU A 56 -1.08 -3.48 -7.16
C GLU A 56 -1.69 -4.78 -6.63
N ARG A 57 -1.98 -5.73 -7.53
CA ARG A 57 -2.55 -7.04 -7.14
C ARG A 57 -1.60 -7.85 -6.27
N PHE A 58 -0.30 -7.80 -6.54
CA PHE A 58 0.71 -8.44 -5.71
C PHE A 58 0.69 -7.87 -4.29
N MET A 59 0.79 -6.54 -4.13
CA MET A 59 0.76 -5.89 -2.83
C MET A 59 -0.55 -6.10 -2.08
N ALA A 60 -1.69 -6.14 -2.78
CA ALA A 60 -2.99 -6.39 -2.18
C ALA A 60 -3.12 -7.80 -1.60
N THR A 61 -2.43 -8.79 -2.18
CA THR A 61 -2.55 -10.21 -1.81
C THR A 61 -1.45 -10.66 -0.84
N ASP A 62 -0.34 -9.93 -0.74
CA ASP A 62 0.75 -10.23 0.19
C ASP A 62 0.31 -9.98 1.65
N ARG A 63 0.03 -11.07 2.38
CA ARG A 63 -0.39 -11.04 3.79
C ARG A 63 0.71 -10.55 4.71
N ALA A 64 1.97 -10.85 4.42
CA ALA A 64 3.10 -10.42 5.23
C ALA A 64 3.26 -8.90 5.12
N PHE A 65 3.18 -8.38 3.89
CA PHE A 65 3.12 -6.94 3.64
C PHE A 65 1.93 -6.28 4.34
N ALA A 66 0.72 -6.86 4.22
CA ALA A 66 -0.47 -6.33 4.89
C ALA A 66 -0.33 -6.30 6.42
N LYS A 67 0.32 -7.29 7.03
CA LYS A 67 0.61 -7.32 8.47
C LYS A 67 1.62 -6.23 8.85
N ALA A 68 2.71 -6.11 8.10
CA ALA A 68 3.73 -5.10 8.34
C ALA A 68 3.16 -3.68 8.25
N ARG A 69 2.34 -3.39 7.24
CA ARG A 69 1.68 -2.08 7.05
C ARG A 69 0.78 -1.69 8.22
N ARG A 70 0.06 -2.65 8.83
CA ARG A 70 -0.76 -2.38 10.02
C ARG A 70 0.08 -2.08 11.26
N SER A 71 1.23 -2.73 11.42
CA SER A 71 2.13 -2.44 12.55
C SER A 71 2.83 -1.09 12.41
N SER A 72 3.17 -0.65 11.20
CA SER A 72 3.78 0.67 10.96
C SER A 72 2.77 1.82 10.99
N HIS A 73 1.48 1.56 10.78
CA HIS A 73 0.41 2.55 10.99
C HIS A 73 -0.07 2.68 12.43
N ARG A 74 0.47 1.91 13.39
CA ARG A 74 0.29 2.26 14.81
C ARG A 74 1.08 3.54 15.04
N ASP A 75 0.39 4.66 15.09
CA ASP A 75 0.93 5.93 15.57
C ASP A 75 1.77 5.67 16.83
N PRO A 76 3.09 5.88 16.80
CA PRO A 76 3.91 5.75 18.00
C PRO A 76 3.50 6.77 19.06
N THR A 77 2.79 7.83 18.67
CA THR A 77 2.25 8.91 19.50
C THR A 77 1.19 8.43 20.52
N LEU A 78 0.47 7.33 20.26
CA LEU A 78 -0.55 6.81 21.19
C LEU A 78 -0.03 5.69 22.11
N ALA A 79 1.20 5.21 21.91
CA ALA A 79 1.78 4.13 22.71
C ALA A 79 2.41 4.60 24.02
N SER A 80 2.55 5.92 24.24
CA SER A 80 3.26 6.46 25.41
C SER A 80 2.37 6.82 26.62
N SER A 81 1.05 6.61 26.56
CA SER A 81 0.12 7.11 27.60
C SER A 81 -0.42 6.05 28.58
N ARG A 82 0.29 4.93 28.78
CA ARG A 82 -0.16 3.86 29.70
C ARG A 82 0.93 3.33 30.66
N ARG A 83 1.88 4.18 31.05
CA ARG A 83 2.96 3.79 31.98
C ARG A 83 3.20 4.80 33.10
N ALA A 84 2.13 5.31 33.71
CA ALA A 84 2.22 6.12 34.93
C ALA A 84 0.96 5.96 35.80
N LEU A 85 0.74 4.78 36.38
CA LEU A 85 -0.24 4.59 37.46
C LEU A 85 0.23 3.57 38.52
N THR A 86 1.52 3.54 38.84
CA THR A 86 2.02 2.73 39.98
C THR A 86 2.93 3.56 40.89
N GLY A 87 2.41 3.88 42.08
CA GLY A 87 3.11 4.42 43.26
C GLY A 87 2.62 5.82 43.64
N ALA A 88 2.15 6.14 44.84
CA ALA A 88 2.00 5.45 46.13
C ALA A 88 1.09 6.30 47.05
N PRO A 89 0.47 5.79 48.13
CA PRO A 89 0.08 6.63 49.25
C PRO A 89 1.03 6.40 50.45
N SER A 90 1.78 7.44 50.83
CA SER A 90 2.40 7.55 52.16
C SER A 90 1.30 7.88 53.18
N CYS A 91 1.04 6.95 54.09
CA CYS A 91 0.39 7.22 55.36
C CYS A 91 1.49 7.39 56.41
N GLU A 92 1.76 8.63 56.81
CA GLU A 92 2.37 8.92 58.11
C GLU A 92 1.76 10.25 58.59
N GLN A 93 0.97 10.15 59.66
CA GLN A 93 0.34 11.25 60.40
C GLN A 93 0.99 11.29 61.79
N ASP A 94 1.33 12.49 62.25
CA ASP A 94 1.38 12.88 63.66
C ASP A 94 0.43 14.09 63.83
#